data_AF-A0A7V6YFF4-F1
#
_entry.id   AF-A0A7V6YFF4-F1
#
_cell.length_a   1.000
_cell.length_b   1.000
_cell.length_c   1.000
_cell.angle_alpha   90.00
_cell.angle_beta   90.00
_cell.angle_gamma   90.00
#
_symmetry.space_group_name_H-M   'P 1'
#
loop_
_entity.id
_entity.type
_entity.pdbx_description
1 polymer ?
#
loop_
_entity_poly.entity_id
_entity_poly.type
_entity_poly.pdbx_seq_one_letter_code
_entity_poly.pdbx_strand_id
1 'polypeptide(L)'
;MKISGQGPVNPFQIYNQQQQLKAKGKAGAPKRDILELSPEAQKVQELARQGLALPDIRQELVDKIKSQLEANVYHVSPRQLAESIWKHMKEQK
;
A
#
# COMPACT_ATOMS: atom_id res chain seq x y z
N MET A 1 40.62 14.99 -50.96
CA MET A 1 39.90 15.21 -49.69
C MET A 1 40.93 15.54 -48.61
N LYS A 2 40.77 16.63 -47.86
CA LYS A 2 41.69 17.00 -46.75
C LYS A 2 41.10 16.43 -45.46
N ILE A 3 41.83 15.55 -44.78
CA ILE A 3 41.45 15.03 -43.47
C ILE A 3 41.92 16.07 -42.45
N SER A 4 41.00 16.78 -41.82
CA SER A 4 41.31 17.72 -40.73
C SER A 4 41.78 16.91 -39.52
N GLY A 5 43.10 16.88 -39.30
CA GLY A 5 43.72 16.25 -38.14
C GLY A 5 43.23 16.90 -36.86
N GLN A 6 42.63 16.08 -36.00
CA GLN A 6 42.23 16.47 -34.64
C GLN A 6 43.45 17.08 -33.92
N GLY A 7 43.24 18.24 -33.30
CA GLY A 7 44.27 19.01 -32.59
C GLY A 7 44.96 18.21 -31.47
N PRO A 8 46.02 18.77 -30.85
CA PRO A 8 46.90 18.05 -29.95
C PRO A 8 46.11 17.47 -28.77
N VAL A 9 46.05 16.14 -28.73
CA VAL A 9 45.36 15.40 -27.67
C VAL A 9 46.24 15.47 -26.42
N ASN A 10 45.74 16.09 -25.35
CA ASN A 10 46.48 16.24 -24.10
C ASN A 10 46.35 14.93 -23.26
N PRO A 11 47.40 14.11 -23.15
CA PRO A 11 47.32 12.80 -22.51
C PRO A 11 47.01 12.88 -21.01
N PHE A 12 47.38 13.99 -20.35
CA PHE A 12 47.08 14.22 -18.94
C PHE A 12 45.59 14.40 -18.69
N GLN A 13 44.87 15.04 -19.62
CA GLN A 13 43.42 15.22 -19.52
C GLN A 13 42.67 13.90 -19.67
N ILE A 14 43.12 13.04 -20.59
CA ILE A 14 42.53 11.70 -20.79
C ILE A 14 42.74 10.83 -19.55
N TYR A 15 43.94 10.86 -18.97
CA TYR A 15 44.24 10.12 -17.74
C TYR A 15 43.35 10.57 -16.58
N ASN A 16 43.21 11.87 -16.35
CA ASN A 16 42.33 12.40 -15.31
C ASN A 16 40.86 12.06 -15.55
N GLN A 17 40.41 12.11 -16.81
CA GLN A 17 39.05 11.71 -17.18
C GLN A 17 38.80 10.22 -16.90
N GLN A 18 39.75 9.34 -17.21
CA GLN A 18 39.65 7.91 -16.87
C GLN A 18 39.62 7.66 -15.36
N GLN A 19 40.41 8.40 -14.58
CA GLN A 19 40.43 8.26 -13.12
C GLN A 19 39.12 8.73 -12.48
N GLN A 20 38.51 9.81 -12.99
CA GLN A 20 37.19 10.27 -12.54
C GLN A 20 36.07 9.29 -12.92
N LEU A 21 36.14 8.65 -14.09
CA LEU A 21 35.19 7.63 -14.51
C LEU A 21 35.32 6.35 -13.66
N LYS A 22 36.54 5.95 -13.29
CA LYS A 22 36.79 4.83 -12.35
C LYS A 22 36.28 5.13 -10.94
N ALA A 23 36.36 6.38 -10.48
CA ALA A 23 35.80 6.79 -9.19
C ALA A 23 34.26 6.83 -9.21
N LYS A 24 33.63 7.26 -10.31
CA LYS A 24 32.17 7.25 -10.47
C LYS A 24 31.57 5.85 -10.60
N GLY A 25 32.32 4.86 -11.07
CA GLY A 25 31.88 3.46 -11.15
C GLY A 25 31.77 2.71 -9.83
N LYS A 26 32.20 3.32 -8.70
CA LYS A 26 32.22 2.66 -7.37
C LYS A 26 31.28 3.27 -6.33
N ALA A 27 30.48 4.28 -6.68
CA ALA A 27 29.47 4.82 -5.78
C ALA A 27 28.14 4.08 -5.91
N GLY A 28 28.16 2.76 -5.75
CA GLY A 28 26.94 2.02 -5.43
C GLY A 28 26.59 2.35 -3.98
N ALA A 29 25.44 2.97 -3.74
CA ALA A 29 24.97 3.23 -2.38
C ALA A 29 25.00 1.93 -1.57
N PRO A 30 25.36 1.98 -0.26
CA PRO A 30 25.34 0.79 0.57
C PRO A 30 23.94 0.18 0.50
N LYS A 31 23.84 -1.10 0.12
CA LYS A 31 22.59 -1.84 0.18
C LYS A 31 22.13 -1.83 1.64
N ARG A 32 21.04 -1.11 1.90
CA ARG A 32 20.38 -1.09 3.19
C ARG A 32 19.33 -2.20 3.19
N ASP A 33 19.13 -2.80 4.35
CA ASP A 33 17.97 -3.65 4.55
C ASP A 33 16.72 -2.77 4.53
N ILE A 34 15.74 -3.16 3.72
CA ILE A 34 14.48 -2.42 3.55
C ILE A 34 13.36 -3.35 4.00
N LEU A 35 12.53 -2.87 4.91
CA LEU A 35 11.29 -3.53 5.32
C LEU A 35 10.15 -2.91 4.52
N GLU A 36 9.53 -3.67 3.62
CA GLU A 36 8.35 -3.26 2.86
C GLU A 36 7.23 -4.29 3.04
N LEU A 37 5.98 -3.81 2.96
CA LEU A 37 4.82 -4.70 2.90
C LEU A 37 4.87 -5.52 1.61
N SER A 38 4.47 -6.79 1.69
CA SER A 38 4.32 -7.61 0.49
C SER A 38 3.28 -6.99 -0.46
N PRO A 39 3.35 -7.25 -1.77
CA PRO A 39 2.37 -6.75 -2.74
C PRO A 39 0.93 -7.08 -2.35
N GLU A 40 0.69 -8.24 -1.76
CA GLU A 40 -0.62 -8.69 -1.30
C GLU A 40 -1.09 -7.86 -0.10
N ALA A 41 -0.19 -7.59 0.86
CA ALA A 41 -0.51 -6.78 2.02
C ALA A 41 -0.81 -5.32 1.64
N GLN A 42 -0.07 -4.76 0.67
CA GLN A 42 -0.35 -3.44 0.11
C GLN A 42 -1.74 -3.40 -0.53
N LYS A 43 -2.09 -4.43 -1.31
CA LYS A 43 -3.42 -4.53 -1.93
C LYS A 43 -4.54 -4.62 -0.90
N VAL A 44 -4.37 -5.39 0.17
CA VAL A 44 -5.35 -5.47 1.27
C VAL A 44 -5.51 -4.12 1.96
N GLN A 45 -4.39 -3.43 2.23
CA GLN A 45 -4.42 -2.09 2.83
C GLN A 45 -5.16 -1.08 1.96
N GLU A 46 -4.94 -1.13 0.65
CA GLU A 46 -5.63 -0.25 -0.30
C GLU A 46 -7.13 -0.54 -0.35
N LEU A 47 -7.53 -1.80 -0.43
CA LEU A 47 -8.95 -2.21 -0.37
C LEU A 47 -9.61 -1.79 0.95
N ALA A 48 -8.91 -1.90 2.09
CA ALA A 48 -9.41 -1.44 3.38
C ALA A 48 -9.61 0.08 3.41
N ARG A 49 -8.66 0.86 2.86
CA ARG A 49 -8.81 2.33 2.74
C ARG A 49 -9.98 2.71 1.84
N GLN A 50 -10.15 2.01 0.72
CA GLN A 50 -11.29 2.24 -0.19
C GLN A 50 -12.61 1.89 0.50
N GLY A 51 -12.67 0.79 1.26
CA GLY A 51 -13.85 0.39 2.03
C GLY A 51 -14.26 1.41 3.10
N LEU A 52 -13.30 2.05 3.77
CA LEU A 52 -13.56 3.14 4.73
C LEU A 52 -14.05 4.43 4.08
N ALA A 53 -13.73 4.65 2.80
CA ALA A 53 -14.15 5.82 2.03
C ALA A 53 -15.52 5.65 1.37
N LEU A 54 -16.06 4.43 1.34
CA LEU A 54 -17.42 4.19 0.88
C LEU A 54 -18.41 4.83 1.87
N PRO A 55 -19.53 5.40 1.39
CA PRO A 55 -20.62 5.82 2.26
C PRO A 55 -21.01 4.63 3.16
N ASP A 56 -21.26 4.86 4.44
CA ASP A 56 -21.74 3.79 5.31
C ASP A 56 -23.16 3.42 4.86
N ILE A 57 -23.27 2.46 3.94
CA ILE A 57 -24.53 1.95 3.35
C ILE A 57 -25.47 1.44 4.47
N ARG A 58 -24.97 1.31 5.71
CA ARG A 58 -25.75 0.94 6.88
C ARG A 58 -26.51 2.09 7.53
N GLN A 59 -26.33 3.34 7.10
CA GLN A 59 -26.96 4.48 7.75
C GLN A 59 -28.50 4.32 7.81
N GLU A 60 -29.12 3.92 6.71
CA GLU A 60 -30.57 3.65 6.66
C GLU A 60 -31.01 2.54 7.63
N LEU A 61 -30.23 1.45 7.71
CA LEU A 61 -30.52 0.34 8.61
C LEU A 61 -30.37 0.76 10.08
N VAL A 62 -29.32 1.55 10.38
CA VAL A 62 -29.05 2.09 11.71
C VAL A 62 -30.18 3.01 12.15
N ASP A 63 -30.58 3.95 11.29
CA ASP A 63 -31.62 4.92 11.61
C ASP A 63 -32.99 4.24 11.78
N LYS A 64 -33.28 3.21 10.98
CA LYS A 64 -34.46 2.35 11.17
C LYS A 64 -34.46 1.65 12.52
N ILE A 65 -33.36 1.01 12.90
CA ILE A 65 -33.27 0.29 14.19
C ILE A 65 -33.38 1.27 15.37
N LYS A 66 -32.70 2.43 15.28
CA LYS A 66 -32.82 3.51 16.29
C LYS A 66 -34.26 3.96 16.46
N SER A 67 -34.97 4.21 15.36
CA SER A 67 -36.39 4.61 15.39
C SER A 67 -37.26 3.54 16.08
N GLN A 68 -36.99 2.26 15.83
CA GLN A 68 -37.70 1.16 16.48
C GLN A 68 -37.39 1.03 17.98
N LEU A 69 -36.16 1.34 18.39
CA LEU A 69 -35.75 1.37 19.80
C LEU A 69 -36.43 2.52 20.54
N GLU A 70 -36.42 3.73 19.99
CA GLU A 70 -37.07 4.91 20.57
C GLU A 70 -38.59 4.69 20.73
N ALA A 71 -39.21 4.05 19.74
CA ALA A 71 -40.61 3.67 19.79
C ALA A 71 -40.91 2.44 20.69
N ASN A 72 -39.91 1.83 21.34
CA ASN A 72 -40.03 0.60 22.13
C ASN A 72 -40.67 -0.59 21.37
N VAL A 73 -40.55 -0.63 20.05
CA VAL A 73 -41.06 -1.71 19.19
C VAL A 73 -39.98 -2.64 18.67
N TYR A 74 -38.71 -2.36 18.99
CA TYR A 74 -37.60 -3.25 18.66
C TYR A 74 -37.61 -4.45 19.62
N HIS A 75 -37.97 -5.64 19.10
CA HIS A 75 -38.00 -6.87 19.88
C HIS A 75 -37.13 -7.96 19.25
N VAL A 76 -36.21 -8.50 20.03
CA VAL A 76 -35.37 -9.64 19.64
C VAL A 76 -35.87 -10.86 20.40
N SER A 77 -36.33 -11.87 19.68
CA SER A 77 -36.75 -13.12 20.31
C SER A 77 -35.54 -13.91 20.83
N PRO A 78 -35.69 -14.68 21.93
CA PRO A 78 -34.62 -15.55 22.42
C PRO A 78 -34.06 -16.52 21.38
N ARG A 79 -34.92 -16.98 20.46
CA ARG A 79 -34.51 -17.85 19.34
C ARG A 79 -33.58 -17.14 18.37
N GLN A 80 -33.93 -15.92 17.95
CA GLN A 80 -33.09 -15.12 17.04
C GLN A 80 -31.72 -14.82 17.65
N LEU A 81 -31.69 -14.55 18.97
CA LEU A 81 -30.45 -14.36 19.70
C LEU A 81 -29.59 -15.64 19.69
N ALA A 82 -30.18 -16.78 20.05
CA ALA A 82 -29.47 -18.06 20.08
C ALA A 82 -28.94 -18.46 18.69
N GLU A 83 -29.73 -18.30 17.63
CA GLU A 83 -29.31 -18.56 16.25
C GLU A 83 -28.13 -17.67 15.84
N SER A 84 -28.15 -16.38 16.22
CA SER A 84 -27.06 -15.43 15.91
C SER A 84 -25.76 -15.81 16.61
N ILE A 85 -25.83 -16.18 17.89
CA ILE A 85 -24.67 -16.64 18.67
C ILE A 85 -24.08 -17.91 18.05
N TRP A 86 -24.93 -18.90 17.77
CA TRP A 86 -24.49 -20.17 17.17
C TRP A 86 -23.82 -19.97 15.82
N LYS A 87 -24.40 -19.14 14.95
CA LYS A 87 -23.84 -18.82 13.64
C LYS A 87 -22.44 -18.21 13.79
N HIS A 88 -22.29 -17.24 14.68
CA HIS A 88 -20.99 -16.59 14.94
C HIS A 88 -19.95 -17.59 15.43
N MET A 89 -20.32 -18.51 16.34
CA MET A 89 -19.42 -19.55 16.84
C MET A 89 -18.97 -20.54 15.75
N LYS A 90 -19.80 -20.79 14.74
CA LYS A 90 -19.47 -21.69 13.62
C LYS A 90 -18.51 -21.05 12.63
N GLU A 91 -18.63 -19.75 12.38
CA GLU A 91 -17.78 -19.00 11.43
C GLU A 91 -16.35 -18.77 11.94
N GLN A 92 -16.13 -18.91 13.25
CA GLN A 92 -14.82 -18.76 13.92
C GLN A 92 -14.05 -20.08 14.08
N LYS A 93 -14.57 -21.20 13.53
CA LYS A 93 -13.89 -22.50 13.47
C LYS A 93 -13.36 -22.78 12.07
#